data_AF-A0A0G0HSM8-F1
#
_entry.id   AF-A0A0G0HSM8-F1
#
_cell.length_a   1.000
_cell.length_b   1.000
_cell.length_c   1.000
_cell.angle_alpha   90.00
_cell.angle_beta   90.00
_cell.angle_gamma   90.00
#
_symmetry.space_group_name_H-M   'P 1'
#
loop_
_entity.id
_entity.type
_entity.pdbx_description
1 polymer ?
#
loop_
_entity_poly.entity_id
_entity_poly.type
_entity_poly.pdbx_seq_one_letter_code
_entity_poly.pdbx_strand_id
1 'polypeptide(L)'
;MNFDSVPGILYPIMKTDIHPTYFPLAKVTCACGNTFTTGSTQENIRVEICSACHPFFTGQQKFVDTLGQVDKFQKKTEQAKEKSQIKAQILQARAAKTQKDRTERASLKDLLMQARKSASS
;
A
#
# COMPACT_ATOMS: atom_id res chain seq x y z
N MET A 1 -22.52 -35.43 50.47
CA MET A 1 -23.79 -34.78 50.84
C MET A 1 -24.37 -34.26 49.54
N ASN A 2 -25.31 -35.03 49.00
CA ASN A 2 -25.79 -34.95 47.63
C ASN A 2 -26.83 -33.84 47.50
N PHE A 3 -26.64 -32.97 46.52
CA PHE A 3 -27.51 -31.82 46.22
C PHE A 3 -28.49 -32.15 45.07
N ASP A 4 -28.85 -33.43 44.91
CA ASP A 4 -29.66 -33.96 43.80
C ASP A 4 -31.16 -34.09 44.12
N SER A 5 -31.70 -33.33 45.07
CA SER A 5 -33.09 -33.50 45.51
C SER A 5 -33.82 -32.19 45.82
N VAL A 6 -33.79 -31.24 44.88
CA VAL A 6 -34.78 -30.15 44.86
C VAL A 6 -35.67 -30.31 43.62
N PRO A 7 -36.88 -30.87 43.77
CA PRO A 7 -37.85 -30.95 42.68
C PRO A 7 -38.55 -29.59 42.54
N GLY A 8 -38.03 -28.73 41.68
CA GLY A 8 -38.59 -27.40 41.47
C GLY A 8 -38.22 -26.84 40.10
N ILE A 9 -39.12 -27.04 39.13
CA ILE A 9 -39.15 -26.40 37.80
C ILE A 9 -38.06 -26.91 36.85
N LEU A 10 -38.22 -28.16 36.38
CA LEU A 10 -37.50 -28.69 35.22
C LEU A 10 -38.24 -28.26 33.94
N TYR A 11 -38.25 -26.97 33.64
CA TYR A 11 -38.56 -26.50 32.29
C TYR A 11 -37.23 -26.40 31.55
N PRO A 12 -36.97 -27.20 30.49
CA PRO A 12 -35.83 -26.92 29.64
C PRO A 12 -35.95 -25.47 29.16
N ILE A 13 -34.87 -24.68 29.28
CA ILE A 13 -34.84 -23.26 28.87
C ILE A 13 -35.27 -23.09 27.39
N MET A 14 -35.28 -24.18 26.64
CA MET A 14 -35.73 -24.31 25.25
C MET A 14 -37.06 -25.08 25.18
N LYS A 15 -38.09 -24.48 24.57
CA LYS A 15 -39.35 -25.14 24.21
C LYS A 15 -39.11 -26.21 23.14
N THR A 16 -39.65 -27.40 23.34
CA THR A 16 -39.32 -28.61 22.55
C THR A 16 -39.74 -28.57 21.08
N ASP A 17 -40.70 -27.69 20.71
CA ASP A 17 -41.34 -27.75 19.38
C ASP A 17 -41.11 -26.53 18.47
N ILE A 18 -40.51 -25.45 18.98
CA ILE A 18 -40.33 -24.20 18.23
C ILE A 18 -38.86 -23.80 18.02
N HIS A 19 -37.92 -24.63 18.49
CA HIS A 19 -36.49 -24.35 18.40
C HIS A 19 -35.76 -25.38 17.54
N PRO A 20 -34.80 -24.95 16.72
CA PRO A 20 -33.98 -25.86 15.94
C PRO A 20 -33.10 -26.71 16.87
N THR A 21 -32.73 -27.91 16.41
CA THR A 21 -31.81 -28.80 17.12
C THR A 21 -30.50 -28.07 17.42
N TYR A 22 -30.20 -27.91 18.71
CA TYR A 22 -29.01 -27.26 19.21
C TYR A 22 -28.04 -28.30 19.78
N PHE A 23 -26.80 -28.27 19.31
CA PHE A 23 -25.73 -29.14 19.74
C PHE A 23 -24.81 -28.33 20.66
N PRO A 24 -24.79 -28.60 21.98
CA PRO A 24 -23.92 -27.88 22.92
C PRO A 24 -22.43 -28.20 22.73
N LEU A 25 -22.11 -29.31 22.04
CA LEU A 25 -20.75 -29.82 21.81
C LEU A 25 -20.41 -29.88 20.31
N ALA A 26 -20.74 -28.84 19.54
CA ALA A 26 -20.34 -28.78 18.13
C ALA A 26 -18.83 -28.60 17.98
N LYS A 27 -18.21 -29.36 17.08
CA LYS A 27 -16.77 -29.34 16.83
C LYS A 27 -16.43 -28.34 15.74
N VAL A 28 -15.64 -27.33 16.09
CA VAL A 28 -15.10 -26.36 15.14
C VAL A 28 -13.70 -26.78 14.74
N THR A 29 -13.43 -26.88 13.44
CA THR A 29 -12.09 -27.18 12.89
C THR A 29 -11.60 -25.97 12.10
N CYS A 30 -10.49 -25.39 12.54
CA CYS A 30 -9.88 -24.26 11.84
C CYS A 30 -8.82 -24.72 10.82
N ALA A 31 -8.64 -23.96 9.74
CA ALA A 31 -7.57 -24.16 8.76
C ALA A 31 -6.16 -24.12 9.38
N CYS A 32 -5.96 -23.40 10.50
CA CYS A 32 -4.69 -23.39 11.22
C CYS A 32 -4.46 -24.59 12.15
N GLY A 33 -5.33 -25.62 12.09
CA GLY A 33 -5.17 -26.88 12.84
C GLY A 33 -5.78 -26.87 14.26
N ASN A 34 -6.26 -25.72 14.73
CA ASN A 34 -6.93 -25.62 16.02
C ASN A 34 -8.36 -26.21 15.96
N THR A 35 -8.75 -27.00 16.97
CA THR A 35 -10.11 -27.52 17.13
C THR A 35 -10.67 -27.18 18.49
N PHE A 36 -11.87 -26.58 18.54
CA PHE A 36 -12.53 -26.21 19.80
C PHE A 36 -14.02 -26.54 19.75
N THR A 37 -14.63 -26.72 20.92
CA THR A 37 -16.04 -27.06 21.07
C THR A 37 -16.87 -25.80 21.34
N THR A 38 -17.94 -25.60 20.58
CA THR A 38 -18.90 -24.50 20.78
C THR A 38 -20.33 -25.00 20.64
N GLY A 39 -21.31 -24.26 21.17
CA GLY A 39 -22.70 -24.57 20.92
C GLY A 39 -23.16 -24.03 19.56
N SER A 40 -23.74 -24.88 18.72
CA SER A 40 -24.24 -24.52 17.38
C SER A 40 -25.41 -25.40 16.96
N THR A 41 -26.15 -24.99 15.93
CA THR A 41 -27.17 -25.82 15.27
C THR A 41 -26.57 -26.85 14.32
N GLN A 42 -25.27 -26.77 14.04
CA GLN A 42 -24.52 -27.72 13.21
C GLN A 42 -23.47 -28.45 14.06
N GLU A 43 -23.33 -29.76 13.85
CA GLU A 43 -22.39 -30.61 14.61
C GLU A 43 -20.92 -30.35 14.29
N ASN A 44 -20.59 -30.02 13.03
CA ASN A 44 -19.23 -29.79 12.56
C ASN A 44 -19.14 -28.48 11.77
N ILE A 45 -18.27 -27.57 12.21
CA ILE A 45 -18.07 -26.25 11.59
C ILE A 45 -16.63 -26.15 11.09
N ARG A 46 -16.43 -25.80 9.82
CA ARG A 46 -15.12 -25.51 9.23
C ARG A 46 -14.93 -24.01 9.17
N VAL A 47 -13.82 -23.49 9.71
CA VAL A 47 -13.55 -22.05 9.79
C VAL A 47 -12.15 -21.74 9.27
N GLU A 48 -12.02 -20.69 8.46
CA GLU A 48 -10.73 -20.28 7.90
C GLU A 48 -9.84 -19.57 8.94
N ILE A 49 -10.43 -18.78 9.84
CA ILE A 49 -9.69 -17.97 10.82
C ILE A 49 -10.36 -18.08 12.20
N CYS A 50 -9.60 -18.48 13.23
CA CYS A 50 -10.08 -18.55 14.62
C CYS A 50 -9.37 -17.53 15.54
N SER A 51 -9.76 -17.50 16.81
CA SER A 51 -9.16 -16.63 17.83
C SER A 51 -7.65 -16.83 18.00
N ALA A 52 -7.13 -18.02 17.71
CA ALA A 52 -5.70 -18.28 17.78
C ALA A 52 -4.91 -17.68 16.59
N CYS A 53 -5.59 -17.40 15.47
CA CYS A 53 -4.95 -17.10 14.18
C CYS A 53 -5.33 -15.70 13.64
N HIS A 54 -6.35 -15.03 14.20
CA HIS A 54 -6.73 -13.69 13.77
C HIS A 54 -5.72 -12.65 14.31
N PRO A 55 -5.13 -11.79 13.46
CA PRO A 55 -4.11 -10.80 13.84
C PRO A 55 -4.51 -9.87 15.00
N PHE A 56 -5.82 -9.68 15.19
CA PHE A 56 -6.38 -8.93 16.32
C PHE A 56 -6.11 -9.59 17.68
N PHE A 57 -6.22 -10.91 17.78
CA PHE A 57 -6.05 -11.65 19.04
C PHE A 57 -4.60 -12.01 19.32
N THR A 58 -3.78 -12.17 18.28
CA THR A 58 -2.35 -12.47 18.43
C THR A 58 -1.51 -11.26 18.81
N GLY A 59 -2.12 -10.06 18.91
CA GLY A 59 -1.48 -8.84 19.44
C GLY A 59 -0.36 -8.28 18.56
N GLN A 60 -0.10 -8.86 17.38
CA GLN A 60 0.81 -8.30 16.41
C GLN A 60 0.14 -7.13 15.71
N GLN A 61 0.14 -5.99 16.39
CA GLN A 61 -0.04 -4.69 15.78
C GLN A 61 0.99 -4.60 14.66
N LYS A 62 0.56 -4.71 13.40
CA LYS A 62 1.39 -4.31 12.28
C LYS A 62 1.62 -2.81 12.45
N PHE A 63 2.71 -2.42 13.08
CA PHE A 63 3.24 -1.08 12.93
C PHE A 63 3.43 -0.92 11.42
N VAL A 64 2.58 -0.11 10.81
CA VAL A 64 2.80 0.32 9.43
C VAL A 64 3.96 1.30 9.52
N ASP A 65 5.16 0.73 9.55
CA ASP A 65 6.40 1.44 9.83
C ASP A 65 6.57 2.64 8.89
N THR A 66 6.81 3.81 9.49
CA THR A 66 7.23 5.06 8.85
C THR A 66 8.54 4.93 8.08
N LEU A 67 9.25 3.80 8.22
CA LEU A 67 10.49 3.46 7.54
C LEU A 67 10.39 3.63 6.01
N GLY A 68 9.23 3.34 5.41
CA GLY A 68 9.04 3.49 3.96
C GLY A 68 8.96 4.94 3.46
N GLN A 69 8.66 5.93 4.32
CA GLN A 69 8.58 7.33 3.89
C GLN A 69 9.98 7.95 3.75
N VAL A 70 10.92 7.59 4.63
CA VAL A 70 12.31 8.06 4.58
C VAL A 70 12.99 7.52 3.32
N ASP A 71 12.85 6.23 3.02
CA ASP A 71 13.43 5.61 1.82
C ASP A 71 12.85 6.21 0.53
N LYS A 72 11.54 6.50 0.51
CA LYS A 72 10.89 7.17 -0.62
C LYS A 72 11.37 8.61 -0.79
N PHE A 73 11.65 9.31 0.31
CA PHE A 73 12.17 10.65 0.27
C PHE A 73 13.60 10.67 -0.28
N GLN A 74 14.49 9.83 0.25
CA GLN A 74 15.88 9.72 -0.22
C GLN A 74 15.96 9.42 -1.73
N LYS A 75 15.20 8.43 -2.21
CA LYS A 75 15.12 8.09 -3.64
C LYS A 75 14.64 9.25 -4.51
N LYS A 76 13.65 10.03 -4.04
CA LYS A 76 13.17 11.21 -4.77
C LYS A 76 14.21 12.33 -4.79
N THR A 77 14.94 12.53 -3.69
CA THR A 77 15.98 13.56 -3.59
C THR A 77 17.16 13.24 -4.51
N GLU A 78 17.57 11.98 -4.60
CA GLU A 78 18.62 11.53 -5.52
C GLU A 78 18.22 11.78 -6.98
N GLN A 79 17.03 11.35 -7.38
CA GLN A 79 16.50 11.58 -8.74
C GLN A 79 16.35 13.08 -9.06
N ALA A 80 16.04 13.92 -8.07
CA ALA A 80 15.95 15.36 -8.26
C ALA A 80 17.34 16.01 -8.50
N LYS A 81 18.39 15.51 -7.83
CA LYS A 81 19.78 15.98 -8.02
C LYS A 81 20.31 15.63 -9.42
N GLU A 82 20.07 14.40 -9.89
CA GLU A 82 20.50 14.00 -11.25
C GLU A 82 19.81 14.85 -12.32
N LYS A 83 18.49 15.05 -12.19
CA LYS A 83 17.72 15.87 -13.14
C LYS A 83 18.14 17.34 -13.13
N SER A 84 18.53 17.89 -11.97
CA SER A 84 18.98 19.28 -11.88
C SER A 84 20.35 19.47 -12.55
N GLN A 85 21.27 18.51 -12.39
CA GLN A 85 22.58 18.52 -13.04
C GLN A 85 22.45 18.41 -14.57
N ILE A 86 21.63 17.49 -15.06
CA ILE A 86 21.35 17.33 -16.49
C ILE A 86 20.72 18.62 -17.06
N LYS A 87 19.77 19.22 -16.33
CA LYS A 87 19.13 20.48 -16.75
C LYS A 87 20.12 21.65 -16.81
N ALA A 88 21.04 21.75 -15.84
CA ALA A 88 22.07 22.77 -15.82
C ALA A 88 23.02 22.64 -17.03
N GLN A 89 23.45 21.42 -17.34
CA GLN A 89 24.30 21.14 -18.51
C GLN A 89 23.56 21.47 -19.83
N ILE A 90 22.30 21.08 -19.96
CA ILE A 90 21.49 21.40 -21.15
C ILE A 90 21.30 22.92 -21.29
N LEU A 91 21.07 23.63 -20.18
CA LEU A 91 20.93 25.09 -20.20
C LEU A 91 22.23 25.78 -20.65
N GLN A 92 23.37 25.33 -20.14
CA GLN A 92 24.70 25.83 -20.52
C GLN A 92 25.01 25.54 -22.00
N ALA A 93 24.74 24.33 -22.48
CA ALA A 93 24.94 23.96 -23.87
C ALA A 93 24.03 24.78 -24.81
N ARG A 94 22.78 25.04 -24.42
CA ARG A 94 21.86 25.90 -25.17
C ARG A 94 22.33 27.35 -25.20
N ALA A 95 22.79 27.90 -24.07
CA ALA A 95 23.32 29.26 -23.99
C ALA A 95 24.57 29.44 -24.87
N ALA A 96 25.50 28.49 -24.84
CA ALA A 96 26.70 28.50 -25.67
C ALA A 96 26.36 28.44 -27.17
N LYS A 97 25.38 27.59 -27.56
CA LYS A 97 24.91 27.52 -28.95
C LYS A 97 24.26 28.82 -29.41
N THR A 98 23.42 29.44 -28.58
CA THR A 98 22.79 30.73 -28.91
C THR A 98 23.82 31.85 -29.10
N GLN A 99 24.89 31.88 -28.29
CA GLN A 99 25.98 32.84 -28.47
C GLN A 99 26.74 32.58 -29.77
N LYS A 100 27.05 31.31 -30.09
CA LYS A 100 27.72 30.92 -31.33
C LYS A 100 26.89 31.26 -32.57
N ASP A 101 25.60 30.93 -32.59
CA ASP A 101 24.68 31.25 -33.68
C ASP A 101 24.54 32.78 -33.89
N ARG A 102 24.65 33.56 -32.80
CA ARG A 102 24.63 35.04 -32.86
C ARG A 102 25.93 35.63 -33.39
N THR A 103 27.08 35.01 -33.13
CA THR A 103 28.37 35.46 -33.67
C THR A 103 28.60 35.03 -35.11
N GLU A 104 28.07 33.86 -35.50
CA GLU A 104 28.24 33.30 -36.86
C GLU A 104 27.26 33.91 -37.87
N ARG A 105 26.11 34.45 -37.43
CA ARG A 105 25.28 35.29 -38.29
C ARG A 105 26.00 36.61 -38.55
N ALA A 106 26.57 36.73 -39.75
CA ALA A 106 27.20 37.95 -40.26
C ALA A 106 26.30 39.17 -39.99
N SER A 107 26.89 40.24 -39.47
CA SER A 107 26.13 41.43 -39.10
C SER A 107 25.57 42.11 -40.35
N LEU A 108 24.42 42.77 -40.22
CA LEU A 108 23.78 43.50 -41.34
C LEU A 108 24.75 44.55 -41.93
N LYS A 109 25.65 45.10 -41.11
CA LYS A 109 26.74 45.99 -41.55
C LYS A 109 27.78 45.27 -42.41
N ASP A 110 28.16 44.04 -42.07
CA ASP A 110 29.11 43.24 -42.86
C ASP A 110 28.52 42.83 -44.21
N LEU A 111 27.24 42.46 -44.24
CA LEU A 111 26.51 42.16 -45.48
C LEU A 111 26.42 43.39 -46.40
N LEU A 112 26.10 44.56 -45.86
CA LEU A 112 26.04 45.82 -46.62
C LEU A 112 27.42 46.26 -47.13
N MET A 113 28.49 46.05 -46.36
CA MET A 113 29.86 46.31 -46.81
C MET A 113 30.28 45.39 -47.96
N GLN A 114 29.95 44.10 -47.89
CA GLN A 114 30.25 43.14 -48.95
C GLN A 114 29.53 43.50 -50.26
N ALA A 115 28.24 43.87 -50.19
CA ALA A 115 27.46 44.29 -51.35
C ALA A 115 28.00 45.58 -52.02
N ARG A 116 28.47 46.55 -51.21
CA ARG A 116 29.10 47.78 -51.75
C ARG A 116 30.44 47.47 -52.44
N LYS A 117 31.23 46.53 -51.90
CA LYS A 117 32.52 46.14 -52.48
C LYS A 117 32.37 45.34 -53.78
N SER A 118 31.35 44.48 -53.88
CA SER A 118 31.02 43.80 -55.14
C SER A 118 30.45 44.72 -56.21
N ALA A 119 29.84 45.86 -55.82
CA ALA A 119 29.34 46.86 -56.76
C ALA A 119 30.43 47.82 -57.29
N SER A 120 31.60 47.84 -56.66
CA SER A 120 32.76 48.67 -57.06
C SER A 120 33.86 47.88 -57.78
N SER A 121 33.63 46.59 -58.05
CA SER A 121 34.53 45.70 -58.80
C SER A 121 33.91 45.45 -60.18
#